data_AF-A0A529LT46-F1
#
_entry.id   AF-A0A529LT46-F1
#
_cell.length_a   1.000
_cell.length_b   1.000
_cell.length_c   1.000
_cell.angle_alpha   90.00
_cell.angle_beta   90.00
_cell.angle_gamma   90.00
#
_symmetry.space_group_name_H-M   'P 1'
#
loop_
_entity.id
_entity.type
_entity.pdbx_description
1 polymer ?
#
loop_
_entity_poly.entity_id
_entity_poly.type
_entity_poly.pdbx_seq_one_letter_code
_entity_poly.pdbx_strand_id
1 'polypeptide(L)' 'HLMFIGLKRQPKQGEKFSATLTFEKAGAVSVDFAVEGMGGGAMDDHAN' A
#
# COMPACT_ATOMS: atom_id res chain seq x y z
N HIS A 1 0.16 -8.98 -0.09
CA HIS A 1 -0.06 -8.20 -1.32
C HIS A 1 -1.51 -7.71 -1.36
N LEU A 2 -1.72 -6.39 -1.30
CA LEU A 2 -3.05 -5.78 -1.47
C LEU A 2 -3.23 -5.40 -2.95
N MET A 3 -4.38 -5.73 -3.53
CA MET A 3 -4.67 -5.42 -4.93
C MET A 3 -5.62 -4.23 -5.02
N PHE A 4 -5.14 -3.14 -5.61
CA PHE A 4 -5.95 -1.97 -5.89
C PHE A 4 -6.73 -2.17 -7.19
N ILE A 5 -8.06 -2.00 -7.16
CA ILE A 5 -8.96 -2.18 -8.31
C ILE A 5 -9.68 -0.85 -8.58
N GLY A 6 -9.87 -0.48 -9.86
CA GLY A 6 -10.63 0.71 -10.23
C GLY A 6 -9.91 2.03 -10.01
N LEU A 7 -8.57 2.04 -10.10
CA LEU A 7 -7.76 3.24 -9.97
C LEU A 7 -8.14 4.29 -11.04
N LYS A 8 -8.67 5.44 -10.60
CA LYS A 8 -9.01 6.59 -11.48
C LYS A 8 -7.77 7.27 -12.08
N ARG A 9 -6.60 7.07 -11.47
CA ARG A 9 -5.29 7.50 -11.98
C ARG A 9 -4.26 6.43 -11.64
N GLN A 10 -3.29 6.25 -12.53
CA GLN A 10 -2.11 5.44 -12.19
C GLN A 10 -1.31 6.15 -11.10
N PRO A 11 -1.03 5.50 -9.96
CA PRO A 11 -0.19 6.08 -8.93
C PRO A 11 1.22 6.29 -9.51
N LYS A 12 1.79 7.49 -9.33
CA LYS A 12 3.12 7.82 -9.86
C LYS A 12 4.20 7.46 -8.85
N GLN A 13 5.33 6.97 -9.36
CA GLN A 13 6.50 6.66 -8.53
C GLN A 13 6.91 7.87 -7.70
N GLY A 14 7.09 7.66 -6.39
CA GLY A 14 7.46 8.71 -5.44
C GLY A 14 6.28 9.45 -4.80
N GLU A 15 5.04 9.17 -5.20
CA GLU A 15 3.85 9.64 -4.47
C GLU A 15 3.57 8.75 -3.26
N LYS A 16 2.99 9.36 -2.22
CA LYS A 16 2.44 8.63 -1.07
C LYS A 16 0.94 8.51 -1.23
N PHE A 17 0.42 7.31 -1.05
CA PHE A 17 -1.00 6.99 -1.11
C PHE A 17 -1.49 6.63 0.28
N SER A 18 -2.16 7.58 0.95
CA SER A 18 -2.81 7.35 2.24
C SER A 18 -4.07 6.50 2.06
N ALA A 19 -4.18 5.42 2.82
CA ALA A 19 -5.35 4.57 2.86
C ALA A 19 -5.69 4.19 4.31
N THR A 20 -6.92 3.75 4.53
CA THR A 20 -7.37 3.27 5.83
C THR A 20 -7.70 1.80 5.72
N LEU A 21 -7.00 0.97 6.49
CA LEU A 21 -7.28 -0.45 6.65
C LEU A 21 -8.23 -0.63 7.83
N THR A 22 -9.43 -1.17 7.56
CA THR A 22 -10.38 -1.51 8.62
C THR A 22 -10.19 -2.97 9.02
N PHE A 23 -9.66 -3.19 10.21
CA PHE A 23 -9.53 -4.51 10.81
C PHE A 23 -10.73 -4.78 11.72
N GLU A 24 -11.32 -5.97 11.61
CA GLU A 24 -12.55 -6.33 12.34
C GLU A 24 -12.39 -6.21 13.87
N LYS A 25 -11.21 -6.50 14.41
CA LYS A 25 -10.94 -6.45 15.86
C LYS A 25 -10.16 -5.21 16.30
N ALA A 26 -9.29 -4.68 15.45
CA ALA A 26 -8.42 -3.55 15.79
C ALA A 26 -8.99 -2.19 15.36
N GLY A 27 -10.05 -2.17 14.55
CA GLY A 27 -10.66 -0.94 14.04
C GLY A 27 -9.95 -0.37 12.81
N ALA A 28 -10.18 0.91 12.54
CA ALA A 28 -9.62 1.61 11.40
C ALA A 28 -8.19 2.09 11.66
N VAL A 29 -7.26 1.69 10.80
CA VAL A 29 -5.84 2.04 10.86
C VAL A 29 -5.46 2.81 9.60
N SER A 30 -4.99 4.04 9.75
CA SER A 30 -4.47 4.83 8.63
C SER A 30 -3.04 4.40 8.31
N VAL A 31 -2.78 4.13 7.04
CA VAL A 31 -1.49 3.68 6.51
C VAL A 31 -1.12 4.49 5.27
N ASP A 32 0.14 4.87 5.16
CA ASP A 32 0.67 5.57 3.99
C ASP A 32 1.48 4.59 3.14
N PHE A 33 0.97 4.27 1.95
CA PHE A 33 1.65 3.43 0.99
C PHE A 33 2.58 4.27 0.10
N ALA A 34 3.88 3.98 0.11
CA ALA A 34 4.80 4.56 -0.87
C ALA A 34 4.58 3.90 -2.24
N VAL A 35 4.41 4.70 -3.29
CA VAL A 35 4.28 4.19 -4.65
C VAL A 35 5.67 3.94 -5.22
N GLU A 36 6.05 2.67 -5.31
CA GLU A 36 7.27 2.22 -5.97
C GLU A 36 6.98 1.80 -7.41
N GLY A 37 7.93 2.00 -8.32
CA GLY A 37 7.76 1.66 -9.74
C GLY A 37 7.59 0.15 -9.94
N MET A 38 6.78 -0.25 -10.93
CA MET A 38 6.62 -1.67 -11.30
C MET A 38 7.99 -2.28 -11.64
N GLY A 39 8.48 -3.17 -10.79
CA GLY A 39 9.83 -3.75 -10.82
C GLY A 39 10.56 -3.70 -9.48
N GLY A 40 10.13 -2.85 -8.55
CA GLY A 40 10.55 -2.88 -7.15
C GLY A 40 9.73 -3.90 -6.38
N GLY A 41 10.11 -5.17 -6.44
CA GLY A 41 9.61 -6.15 -5.48
C GLY A 41 9.95 -5.64 -4.09
N ALA A 42 8.94 -5.41 -3.25
CA ALA A 42 9.12 -5.18 -1.83
C ALA A 42 9.98 -6.33 -1.29
N MET A 43 11.24 -6.04 -0.98
CA MET A 43 12.09 -6.89 -0.16
C MET A 43 11.52 -6.78 1.26
N ASP A 44 10.41 -7.47 1.52
CA ASP A 44 9.92 -7.69 2.87
C ASP A 44 10.85 -8.72 3.53
N ASP A 45 11.89 -8.19 4.17
CA ASP A 45 12.73 -8.90 5.13
C ASP A 45 11.86 -9.17 6.39
N HIS A 46 10.98 -10.17 6.31
CA HIS A 46 10.33 -10.74 7.48
C HIS A 46 11.34 -11.62 8.23
N ALA A 47 12.26 -10.97 8.94
CA ALA A 47 13.11 -11.63 9.91
C ALA A 47 12.25 -12.13 11.08
N ASN A 48 12.26 -13.46 11.25
CA ASN A 48 11.65 -14.24 12.33
C ASN A 48 12.49 -14.20 13.61
#